data_AF-A0A0N4Y203-F1
#
_entry.id   AF-A0A0N4Y203-F1
#
_cell.length_a   1.000
_cell.length_b   1.000
_cell.length_c   1.000
_cell.angle_alpha   90.00
_cell.angle_beta   90.00
_cell.angle_gamma   90.00
#
_symmetry.space_group_name_H-M   'P 1'
#
loop_
_entity.id
_entity.type
_entity.pdbx_description
1 polymer ?
#
loop_
_entity_poly.entity_id
_entity_poly.type
_entity_poly.pdbx_seq_one_letter_code
_entity_poly.pdbx_strand_id
1 'polypeptide(L)'
;MSNQRAAILELHRQGKRQSDTVHLLGVAQSNVSKAILRLVELGRGGDRTGRGRNCSANTHRIRKIVRKRVTRGSKVSVKKIACDIGTSSSFAHRIARKDFWLKSS
;
A
#
# COMPACT_ATOMS: atom_id res chain seq x y z
N MET A 1 15.69 9.29 -11.76
CA MET A 1 16.14 7.90 -11.53
C MET A 1 17.58 8.01 -11.03
N SER A 2 17.86 7.74 -9.75
CA SER A 2 19.24 7.84 -9.26
C SER A 2 20.06 6.70 -9.89
N ASN A 3 20.94 7.06 -10.85
CA ASN A 3 21.75 6.13 -11.65
C ASN A 3 22.60 5.17 -10.80
N GLN A 4 22.91 5.55 -9.56
CA GLN A 4 23.74 4.76 -8.65
C GLN A 4 23.08 3.44 -8.24
N ARG A 5 21.75 3.42 -8.01
CA ARG A 5 21.07 2.19 -7.59
C ARG A 5 21.01 1.17 -8.72
N ALA A 6 20.76 1.62 -9.95
CA ALA A 6 20.79 0.75 -11.13
C ALA A 6 22.17 0.13 -11.31
N ALA A 7 23.24 0.93 -11.19
CA ALA A 7 24.61 0.43 -11.25
C ALA A 7 24.93 -0.62 -10.16
N ILE A 8 24.48 -0.41 -8.92
CA ILE A 8 24.62 -1.40 -7.84
C ILE A 8 23.93 -2.73 -8.20
N LEU A 9 22.72 -2.66 -8.76
CA LEU A 9 21.95 -3.85 -9.11
C LEU A 9 22.57 -4.61 -10.28
N GLU A 10 23.11 -3.91 -11.28
CA GLU A 10 23.84 -4.54 -12.40
C GLU A 10 25.13 -5.21 -11.91
N LEU A 11 25.91 -4.57 -11.05
CA LEU A 11 27.11 -5.17 -10.46
C LEU A 11 26.77 -6.40 -9.60
N HIS A 12 25.64 -6.37 -8.89
CA HIS A 12 25.16 -7.52 -8.15
C HIS A 12 24.74 -8.68 -9.06
N ARG A 13 24.09 -8.40 -10.21
CA ARG A 13 23.75 -9.41 -11.23
C ARG A 13 24.98 -10.04 -11.87
N GLN A 14 26.05 -9.26 -12.03
CA GLN A 14 27.37 -9.74 -12.47
C GLN A 14 28.11 -10.57 -11.41
N GLY A 15 27.53 -10.76 -10.21
CA GLY A 15 28.13 -11.54 -9.14
C GLY A 15 29.28 -10.85 -8.41
N LYS A 16 29.44 -9.52 -8.57
CA LYS A 16 30.49 -8.76 -7.87
C LYS A 16 30.23 -8.74 -6.36
N ARG A 17 31.31 -8.73 -5.58
CA ARG A 17 31.21 -8.57 -4.13
C ARG A 17 30.74 -7.15 -3.79
N GLN A 18 30.06 -7.02 -2.66
CA GLN A 18 29.59 -5.73 -2.18
C GLN A 18 30.75 -4.78 -1.88
N SER A 19 31.87 -5.29 -1.37
CA SER A 19 33.12 -4.55 -1.16
C SER A 19 33.58 -3.86 -2.44
N ASP A 20 33.62 -4.62 -3.54
CA ASP A 20 34.13 -4.14 -4.82
C ASP A 20 33.18 -3.10 -5.40
N THR A 21 31.87 -3.31 -5.22
CA THR A 21 30.82 -2.36 -5.62
C THR A 21 30.96 -1.02 -4.88
N VAL A 22 31.28 -1.04 -3.59
CA VAL A 22 31.54 0.17 -2.79
C VAL A 22 32.75 0.93 -3.34
N HIS A 23 33.83 0.22 -3.66
CA HIS A 23 35.06 0.84 -4.17
C HIS A 23 34.88 1.38 -5.59
N LEU A 24 34.16 0.65 -6.46
CA LEU A 24 33.88 1.04 -7.85
C LEU A 24 32.96 2.25 -7.96
N LEU A 25 31.91 2.30 -7.14
CA LEU A 25 30.87 3.33 -7.24
C LEU A 25 31.04 4.48 -6.23
N GLY A 26 31.98 4.36 -5.27
CA GLY A 26 32.19 5.38 -4.24
C GLY A 26 30.97 5.61 -3.33
N VAL A 27 30.09 4.61 -3.20
CA VAL A 27 28.85 4.68 -2.41
C VAL A 27 29.01 3.95 -1.09
N ALA A 28 28.39 4.48 -0.04
CA ALA A 28 28.41 3.85 1.28
C ALA A 28 27.93 2.39 1.23
N GLN A 29 28.62 1.49 1.94
CA GLN A 29 28.27 0.07 2.03
C GLN A 29 26.82 -0.15 2.48
N SER A 30 26.30 0.71 3.36
CA SER A 30 24.90 0.70 3.78
C SER A 30 23.93 0.87 2.62
N ASN A 31 24.28 1.65 1.61
CA ASN A 31 23.43 1.89 0.44
C ASN A 31 23.43 0.67 -0.50
N VAL A 32 24.59 0.05 -0.71
CA VAL A 32 24.74 -1.19 -1.47
C VAL A 32 23.92 -2.32 -0.83
N SER A 33 24.10 -2.52 0.47
CA SER A 33 23.38 -3.54 1.24
C SER A 33 21.86 -3.31 1.20
N LYS A 34 21.39 -2.08 1.46
CA LYS A 34 19.96 -1.74 1.37
C LYS A 34 19.38 -1.96 -0.03
N ALA A 35 20.13 -1.63 -1.09
CA ALA A 35 19.67 -1.81 -2.46
C ALA A 35 19.51 -3.29 -2.83
N ILE A 36 20.47 -4.13 -2.43
CA ILE A 36 20.44 -5.58 -2.66
C ILE A 36 19.33 -6.23 -1.83
N LEU A 37 19.24 -5.94 -0.54
CA LEU A 37 18.19 -6.48 0.34
C LEU A 37 16.80 -6.11 -0.21
N ARG A 38 16.64 -4.87 -0.69
CA ARG A 38 15.40 -4.41 -1.31
C ARG A 38 15.09 -5.11 -2.64
N LEU A 39 16.11 -5.48 -3.44
CA LEU A 39 15.91 -6.29 -4.64
C LEU A 39 15.36 -7.67 -4.27
N VAL A 40 15.91 -8.30 -3.24
CA VAL A 40 15.46 -9.62 -2.74
C VAL A 40 14.02 -9.54 -2.21
N GLU A 41 13.68 -8.51 -1.44
CA GLU A 41 12.32 -8.34 -0.88
C GLU A 41 11.24 -8.09 -1.94
N LEU A 42 11.51 -7.25 -2.95
CA LEU A 42 10.49 -6.77 -3.87
C LEU A 42 10.51 -7.49 -5.23
N GLY A 43 11.59 -8.20 -5.55
CA GLY A 43 11.82 -8.81 -6.87
C GLY A 43 11.99 -7.79 -8.01
N ARG A 44 12.03 -6.49 -7.70
CA ARG A 44 12.14 -5.40 -8.67
C ARG A 44 13.12 -4.32 -8.21
N GLY A 45 13.88 -3.78 -9.16
CA GLY A 45 14.89 -2.74 -8.91
C GLY A 45 14.34 -1.35 -8.58
N GLY A 46 13.02 -1.15 -8.69
CA GLY A 46 12.36 0.14 -8.46
C GLY A 46 12.40 0.60 -7.00
N ASP A 47 12.18 1.90 -6.80
CA ASP A 47 11.88 2.44 -5.47
C ASP A 47 10.52 1.97 -4.98
N ARG A 48 10.36 1.91 -3.65
CA ARG A 48 9.03 1.69 -3.08
C ARG A 48 8.17 2.87 -3.52
N THR A 49 6.98 2.57 -4.05
CA THR A 49 5.93 3.58 -4.17
C THR A 49 5.82 4.29 -2.84
N GLY A 50 5.96 5.62 -2.86
CA GLY A 50 6.05 6.41 -1.64
C GLY A 50 4.90 6.10 -0.68
N ARG A 51 5.16 6.23 0.63
CA ARG A 51 4.09 6.22 1.66
C ARG A 51 3.28 7.51 1.55
N GLY A 52 2.59 7.69 0.43
CA GLY A 52 1.54 8.70 0.34
C GLY A 52 0.45 8.40 1.36
N ARG A 53 -0.22 9.43 1.85
CA ARG A 53 -1.44 9.25 2.64
C ARG A 53 -2.44 8.51 1.75
N ASN A 54 -3.07 7.45 2.25
CA ASN A 54 -4.11 6.74 1.49
C ASN A 54 -5.23 7.74 1.16
N CYS A 55 -5.30 8.21 -0.09
CA CYS A 55 -6.31 9.17 -0.57
C CYS A 55 -7.72 8.56 -0.68
N SER A 56 -7.93 7.35 -0.17
CA SER A 56 -9.21 6.67 -0.29
C SER A 56 -10.19 7.18 0.77
N ALA A 57 -11.43 7.45 0.36
CA ALA A 57 -12.59 7.58 1.26
C ALA A 57 -12.78 6.33 2.16
N ASN A 58 -12.08 5.23 1.88
CA ASN A 58 -12.05 4.00 2.66
C ASN A 58 -11.15 4.07 3.90
N THR A 59 -11.32 5.14 4.65
CA THR A 59 -10.64 5.32 5.93
C THR A 59 -11.23 4.36 6.98
N HIS A 60 -10.40 3.99 7.95
CA HIS A 60 -10.84 3.19 9.10
C HIS A 60 -12.02 3.85 9.83
N ARG A 61 -12.02 5.19 9.92
CA ARG A 61 -13.11 5.97 10.52
C ARG A 61 -14.44 5.72 9.83
N ILE A 62 -14.48 5.82 8.49
CA ILE A 62 -15.72 5.61 7.73
C ILE A 62 -16.21 4.16 7.87
N ARG A 63 -15.31 3.17 7.81
CA ARG A 63 -15.69 1.76 8.07
C ARG A 63 -16.29 1.56 9.46
N LYS A 64 -15.71 2.17 10.49
CA LYS A 64 -16.21 2.08 11.88
C LYS A 64 -17.59 2.71 12.04
N ILE A 65 -17.85 3.84 11.37
CA ILE A 65 -19.17 4.50 11.40
C ILE A 65 -20.21 3.65 10.69
N VAL A 66 -19.91 3.16 9.48
CA VAL A 66 -20.81 2.26 8.72
C VAL A 66 -21.10 1.00 9.54
N ARG A 67 -20.06 0.36 10.10
CA ARG A 67 -20.17 -0.80 10.99
C ARG A 67 -21.13 -0.56 12.15
N LYS A 68 -20.92 0.54 12.87
CA LYS A 68 -21.71 0.91 14.04
C LYS A 68 -23.16 1.21 13.68
N ARG A 69 -23.44 1.78 12.50
CA ARG A 69 -24.80 2.08 12.07
C ARG A 69 -25.55 0.84 11.56
N VAL A 70 -24.89 0.00 10.76
CA VAL A 70 -25.44 -1.27 10.28
C VAL A 70 -25.79 -2.20 11.44
N THR A 71 -24.91 -2.32 12.44
CA THR A 71 -25.14 -3.17 13.63
C THR A 71 -26.23 -2.63 14.56
N ARG A 72 -26.37 -1.29 14.67
CA ARG A 72 -27.37 -0.65 15.55
C ARG A 72 -28.79 -0.62 14.98
N GLY A 73 -28.94 -0.69 13.67
CA GLY A 73 -30.23 -0.54 13.02
C GLY A 73 -30.41 -1.53 11.88
N SER A 74 -30.91 -2.73 12.18
CA SER A 74 -31.35 -3.70 11.18
C SER A 74 -32.42 -3.18 10.22
N LYS A 75 -33.02 -2.01 10.53
CA LYS A 75 -34.06 -1.33 9.74
C LYS A 75 -33.55 -0.15 8.89
N VAL A 76 -32.27 0.24 8.99
CA VAL A 76 -31.74 1.39 8.23
C VAL A 76 -31.08 0.92 6.95
N SER A 77 -31.55 1.40 5.80
CA SER A 77 -30.94 1.07 4.51
C SER A 77 -29.50 1.61 4.42
N VAL A 78 -28.61 0.84 3.79
CA VAL A 78 -27.22 1.26 3.56
C VAL A 78 -27.15 2.56 2.77
N LYS A 79 -28.11 2.80 1.88
CA LYS A 79 -28.28 4.07 1.14
C LYS A 79 -28.45 5.26 2.09
N LYS A 80 -29.29 5.15 3.12
CA LYS A 80 -29.48 6.23 4.10
C LYS A 80 -28.22 6.46 4.93
N ILE A 81 -27.54 5.38 5.33
CA ILE A 81 -26.24 5.46 6.01
C ILE A 81 -25.22 6.19 5.13
N ALA A 82 -25.19 5.94 3.83
CA ALA A 82 -24.28 6.59 2.88
C ALA A 82 -24.55 8.10 2.77
N CYS A 83 -25.83 8.49 2.60
CA CYS A 83 -26.26 9.90 2.57
C CYS A 83 -25.84 10.63 3.84
N ASP A 84 -26.10 10.06 5.01
CA ASP A 84 -25.80 10.67 6.30
C ASP A 84 -24.27 10.77 6.58
N ILE A 85 -23.43 9.99 5.89
CA ILE A 85 -21.96 10.04 6.00
C ILE A 85 -21.36 10.92 4.89
N GLY A 86 -22.14 11.32 3.89
CA GLY A 86 -21.64 12.04 2.71
C GLY A 86 -20.79 11.16 1.80
N THR A 87 -21.13 9.87 1.68
CA THR A 87 -20.43 8.91 0.81
C THR A 87 -21.35 8.37 -0.26
N SER A 88 -20.79 7.86 -1.36
CA SER A 88 -21.61 7.24 -2.40
C SER A 88 -22.26 5.95 -1.88
N SER A 89 -23.50 5.71 -2.32
CA SER A 89 -24.25 4.50 -1.94
C SER A 89 -23.49 3.23 -2.33
N SER A 90 -22.93 3.17 -3.54
CA SER A 90 -22.12 2.05 -4.04
C SER A 90 -20.91 1.75 -3.14
N PHE A 91 -20.27 2.78 -2.61
CA PHE A 91 -19.14 2.65 -1.70
C PHE A 91 -19.55 2.09 -0.33
N ALA A 92 -20.64 2.61 0.24
CA ALA A 92 -21.18 2.10 1.51
C ALA A 92 -21.62 0.64 1.40
N HIS A 93 -22.30 0.27 0.30
CA HIS A 93 -22.67 -1.13 0.01
C HIS A 93 -21.45 -2.03 -0.17
N ARG A 94 -20.36 -1.54 -0.77
CA ARG A 94 -19.11 -2.30 -0.89
C ARG A 94 -18.48 -2.58 0.48
N ILE A 95 -18.46 -1.60 1.38
CA ILE A 95 -18.01 -1.82 2.77
C ILE A 95 -18.95 -2.80 3.48
N ALA A 96 -20.27 -2.59 3.36
CA ALA A 96 -21.25 -3.40 4.05
C ALA A 96 -21.18 -4.89 3.63
N ARG A 97 -21.03 -5.17 2.34
CA ARG A 97 -20.85 -6.54 1.82
C ARG A 97 -19.53 -7.17 2.28
N LYS A 98 -18.42 -6.43 2.17
CA LYS A 98 -17.09 -6.95 2.49
C LYS A 98 -16.93 -7.24 3.99
N ASP A 99 -17.45 -6.36 4.84
CA ASP A 99 -17.26 -6.43 6.29
C ASP A 99 -18.38 -7.21 7.02
N PHE A 100 -19.59 -7.32 6.46
CA PHE A 100 -20.76 -7.94 7.13
C PHE A 100 -21.47 -9.03 6.33
N TRP A 101 -20.98 -9.39 5.14
CA TRP A 101 -21.52 -10.46 4.29
C TRP A 101 -23.04 -10.34 4.04
N LEU A 102 -23.57 -9.12 4.08
CA LEU A 102 -24.98 -8.86 3.85
C LEU A 102 -25.32 -9.22 2.39
N LYS A 103 -26.19 -10.23 2.22
CA LYS A 103 -26.77 -10.57 0.92
C LYS A 103 -27.69 -9.43 0.47
N SER A 104 -27.55 -9.03 -0.78
CA SER A 104 -28.48 -8.11 -1.44
C SER A 104 -29.83 -8.80 -1.60
N SER A 105 -30.87 -8.20 -1.00
CA SER A 105 -32.27 -8.39 -1.42
C SER A 105 -32.60 -7.41 -2.55
#